data_AF-A0A3M1RDU4-F1
#
_entry.id   AF-A0A3M1RDU4-F1
#
_cell.length_a   1.000
_cell.length_b   1.000
_cell.length_c   1.000
_cell.angle_alpha   90.00
_cell.angle_beta   90.00
_cell.angle_gamma   90.00
#
_symmetry.space_group_name_H-M   'P 1'
#
loop_
_entity.id
_entity.type
_entity.pdbx_description
1 polymer ?
#
loop_
_entity_poly.entity_id
_entity_poly.type
_entity_poly.pdbx_seq_one_letter_code
_entity_poly.pdbx_strand_id
1 'polypeptide(L)' 'LYNMVRNIVGSLVEVGRNARSPEWITTVLQSRDRRLAGPTAPPQGLFLVRVTYPPPYELNP' A
#
# COMPACT_ATOMS: atom_id res chain seq x y z
N LEU A 1 1.26 3.60 11.27
CA LEU A 1 0.29 3.45 10.16
C LEU A 1 0.34 4.58 9.12
N TYR A 2 0.95 5.73 9.41
CA TYR A 2 1.08 6.83 8.44
C TYR A 2 1.75 6.34 7.14
N ASN A 3 1.20 6.73 5.98
CA ASN A 3 1.65 6.33 4.63
C ASN A 3 1.56 4.84 4.25
N MET A 4 0.84 3.98 4.98
CA MET A 4 0.80 2.53 4.70
C MET A 4 0.50 2.20 3.24
N VAL A 5 -0.58 2.74 2.66
CA VAL A 5 -0.96 2.49 1.25
C VAL A 5 0.17 2.90 0.30
N ARG A 6 0.74 4.09 0.48
CA ARG A 6 1.82 4.61 -0.37
C ARG A 6 3.13 3.80 -0.24
N ASN A 7 3.38 3.22 0.93
CA ASN A 7 4.54 2.34 1.16
C ASN A 7 4.37 1.00 0.44
N ILE A 8 3.17 0.43 0.49
CA ILE A 8 2.83 -0.82 -0.23
C ILE A 8 2.94 -0.59 -1.72
N VAL A 9 2.28 0.45 -2.25
CA VAL A 9 2.31 0.80 -3.68
C VAL A 9 3.75 1.02 -4.15
N GLY A 10 4.56 1.77 -3.40
CA GLY A 10 5.95 2.00 -3.78
C GLY A 10 6.82 0.75 -3.79
N SER A 11 6.54 -0.23 -2.92
CA SER A 11 7.21 -1.55 -2.96
C SER A 11 6.76 -2.37 -4.17
N LEU A 12 5.47 -2.32 -4.52
CA LEU A 12 4.93 -3.00 -5.70
C LEU A 12 5.46 -2.41 -7.02
N VAL A 13 5.74 -1.10 -7.05
CA VAL A 13 6.37 -0.44 -8.22
C VAL A 13 7.77 -1.02 -8.49
N GLU A 14 8.56 -1.32 -7.46
CA GLU A 14 9.87 -1.96 -7.61
C GLU A 14 9.76 -3.38 -8.20
N VAL A 15 8.72 -4.12 -7.81
CA VAL A 15 8.40 -5.43 -8.40
C VAL A 15 7.98 -5.28 -9.86
N GLY A 16 7.06 -4.36 -10.15
CA GLY A 16 6.59 -4.10 -11.52
C GLY A 16 7.68 -3.62 -12.48
N ARG A 17 8.76 -3.03 -11.96
CA ARG A 17 9.96 -2.65 -12.71
C ARG A 17 11.00 -3.76 -12.84
N ASN A 18 10.74 -4.95 -12.29
CA ASN A 18 11.68 -6.07 -12.17
C ASN A 18 12.94 -5.75 -11.34
N ALA A 19 12.91 -4.72 -10.49
CA ALA A 19 14.01 -4.40 -9.57
C ALA A 19 14.04 -5.31 -8.33
N ARG A 20 12.89 -5.91 -7.99
CA ARG A 20 12.71 -6.89 -6.91
C ARG A 20 11.82 -8.03 -7.39
N SER A 21 12.01 -9.24 -6.85
CA SER A 21 11.12 -10.36 -7.14
C SER A 21 9.79 -10.21 -6.39
N PRO A 22 8.71 -10.85 -6.85
CA PRO A 22 7.42 -10.85 -6.14
C PRO A 22 7.51 -11.38 -4.70
N GLU A 23 8.35 -12.38 -4.45
CA GLU A 23 8.52 -13.02 -3.13
C GLU A 23 9.10 -12.05 -2.09
N TRP A 24 9.84 -11.03 -2.53
CA TRP A 24 10.38 -9.99 -1.67
C TRP A 24 9.28 -9.25 -0.88
N ILE A 25 8.09 -9.08 -1.47
CA ILE A 25 6.96 -8.44 -0.76
C ILE A 25 6.56 -9.23 0.49
N THR A 26 6.57 -10.56 0.41
CA THR A 26 6.30 -11.43 1.56
C THR A 26 7.35 -11.23 2.64
N THR A 27 8.63 -11.19 2.27
CA THR A 27 9.74 -10.93 3.21
C THR A 27 9.59 -9.58 3.89
N VAL A 28 9.25 -8.53 3.14
CA VAL A 28 9.01 -7.18 3.67
C VAL A 28 7.87 -7.19 4.69
N LEU A 29 6.73 -7.80 4.36
CA LEU A 29 5.58 -7.87 5.27
C LEU A 29 5.88 -8.65 6.55
N GLN A 30 6.57 -9.79 6.43
CA GLN A 30 6.96 -10.62 7.57
C GLN A 30 7.97 -9.92 8.48
N SER A 31 8.90 -9.16 7.91
CA SER A 31 9.92 -8.44 8.67
C SER A 31 9.36 -7.35 9.59
N ARG A 32 8.18 -6.82 9.26
CA ARG A 32 7.58 -5.63 9.92
C ARG A 32 8.52 -4.43 10.00
N ASP A 33 9.55 -4.39 9.16
CA ASP A 33 10.56 -3.34 9.13
C ASP A 33 10.38 -2.44 7.91
N ARG A 34 10.06 -1.16 8.15
CA ARG A 34 9.83 -0.18 7.09
C ARG A 34 11.08 0.06 6.23
N ARG A 35 12.28 -0.14 6.77
CA ARG A 35 13.55 0.06 6.06
C ARG A 35 13.74 -0.96 4.93
N LEU A 36 13.08 -2.11 5.01
CA LEU A 36 13.11 -3.15 4.00
C LEU A 36 12.09 -2.95 2.89
N ALA A 37 11.07 -2.12 3.11
CA ALA A 37 10.07 -1.78 2.10
C ALA A 37 10.62 -0.75 1.10
N GLY A 38 10.02 -0.71 -0.10
CA GLY A 38 10.38 0.23 -1.16
C GLY A 38 10.12 1.70 -0.82
N PRO A 39 10.54 2.63 -1.69
CA PRO A 39 10.33 4.06 -1.48
C PRO A 39 8.84 4.37 -1.32
N THR A 40 8.50 5.40 -0.53
CA THR A 40 7.10 5.82 -0.38
C THR A 40 6.61 6.41 -1.70
N ALA A 41 5.54 5.86 -2.29
CA ALA A 41 4.96 6.39 -3.52
C ALA A 41 4.57 7.88 -3.37
N PRO A 42 4.59 8.71 -4.43
CA PRO A 42 4.17 10.11 -4.34
C PRO A 42 2.71 10.29 -3.87
N PRO A 43 2.36 11.38 -3.15
CA PRO A 43 1.01 11.55 -2.61
C PRO A 43 -0.05 11.84 -3.68
N GLN A 44 0.31 12.52 -4.76
CA GLN A 44 -0.64 13.00 -5.78
C GLN A 44 -1.39 11.89 -6.54
N GLY A 45 -0.93 10.64 -6.45
CA GLY A 45 -1.60 9.48 -7.06
C GLY A 45 -2.58 8.75 -6.13
N LEU A 46 -2.71 9.17 -4.86
CA LEU A 46 -3.59 8.50 -3.90
C LEU A 46 -4.91 9.25 -3.75
N PHE A 47 -6.02 8.55 -3.97
CA PHE A 47 -7.38 9.06 -3.80
C PHE A 47 -8.21 8.15 -2.89
N LEU A 48 -8.98 8.74 -1.98
CA LEU A 48 -10.00 8.02 -1.21
C LEU A 48 -11.25 7.86 -2.07
N VAL A 49 -11.53 6.63 -2.48
CA VAL A 49 -12.64 6.33 -3.42
C VAL A 49 -13.96 6.12 -2.69
N ARG A 50 -13.93 5.47 -1.53
CA ARG A 50 -15.14 5.11 -0.78
C ARG A 50 -14.83 4.92 0.70
N VAL A 51 -15.81 5.24 1.54
CA VAL A 51 -15.86 4.83 2.93
C VAL A 51 -17.13 4.01 3.12
N THR A 52 -16.99 2.80 3.63
CA THR A 52 -18.13 1.90 3.91
C THR A 52 -18.49 2.00 5.38
N TYR A 53 -19.77 2.16 5.67
CA TYR A 53 -20.32 2.14 7.02
C TYR A 53 -21.23 0.93 7.19
N PRO A 54 -21.24 0.27 8.37
CA PRO A 54 -22.14 -0.84 8.63
C PRO A 54 -23.59 -0.34 8.84
N PRO A 55 -24.59 -1.23 8.69
CA PRO A 55 -25.98 -0.91 9.03
C PRO A 55 -26.12 -0.38 10.47
N PRO A 56 -27.05 0.56 10.73
CA PRO A 56 -28.01 1.18 9.80
C PRO A 56 -27.47 2.39 9.02
N TYR A 57 -26.16 2.65 9.07
CA TYR A 57 -25.55 3.87 8.52
C TYR A 57 -25.06 3.71 7.08
N GLU A 58 -25.60 2.74 6.33
CA GLU A 58 -25.26 2.57 4.92
C GLU A 58 -25.63 3.84 4.15
N LEU A 59 -24.60 4.53 3.67
CA LEU A 59 -24.75 5.69 2.81
C LEU A 59 -24.86 5.17 1.38
N ASN A 60 -26.01 5.41 0.74
CA ASN A 60 -26.17 5.13 -0.68
C ASN A 60 -25.12 5.91 -1.50
N PRO A 61 -24.57 5.31 -2.57
CA PRO A 61 -23.48 5.88 -3.36
C PRO A 61 -23.85 7.19 -4.06
#